data_AF-A0A382PMG2-F1
#
_entry.id   AF-A0A382PMG2-F1
#
_cell.length_a   1.000
_cell.length_b   1.000
_cell.length_c   1.000
_cell.angle_alpha   90.00
_cell.angle_beta   90.00
_cell.angle_gamma   90.00
#
_symmetry.space_group_name_H-M   'P 1'
#
loop_
_entity.id
_entity.type
_entity.pdbx_description
1 polymer ?
#
loop_
_entity_poly.entity_id
_entity_poly.type
_entity_poly.pdbx_seq_one_letter_code
_entity_poly.pdbx_strand_id
1 'polypeptide(L)'
;MVAVLYLVSALLFISALRGLSHPESSRLGNIFGIIGMVIAIITTLMFKSVLSYVEIGSAILVGGAIGTFIALRIEMTALPQLVAAFHSLVGIAAVFVAAAAFYDPEAFGIGYVGSIGMSSLIEMSIGTFIGAITFSGSVLAFGKLQGTVSGKPIVFKFQHTINALILIFIIILIFLFVTNQSPTIFWTIVLVSILLGFLVVIPIGGADMPVV
;
A
#
# COMPACT_ATOMS: atom_id res chain seq x y z
N MET A 1 25.57 -10.06 6.14
CA MET A 1 25.64 -8.91 5.22
C MET A 1 24.26 -8.33 4.93
N VAL A 2 23.30 -9.10 4.40
CA VAL A 2 21.93 -8.65 4.09
C VAL A 2 21.25 -7.90 5.25
N ALA A 3 21.21 -8.49 6.45
CA ALA A 3 20.59 -7.86 7.63
C ALA A 3 21.23 -6.50 8.00
N VAL A 4 22.54 -6.36 7.82
CA VAL A 4 23.26 -5.10 8.11
C VAL A 4 22.87 -4.02 7.10
N LEU A 5 22.73 -4.37 5.82
CA LEU A 5 22.30 -3.41 4.80
C LEU A 5 20.85 -2.96 5.00
N TYR A 6 19.96 -3.85 5.43
CA TYR A 6 18.61 -3.46 5.84
C TYR A 6 18.61 -2.54 7.07
N LEU A 7 19.45 -2.80 8.07
CA LEU A 7 19.60 -1.90 9.20
C LEU A 7 20.11 -0.52 8.76
N VAL A 8 21.10 -0.46 7.88
CA VAL A 8 21.62 0.81 7.33
C VAL A 8 20.52 1.55 6.55
N SER A 9 19.76 0.86 5.70
CA SER A 9 18.62 1.45 4.98
C SER A 9 17.57 2.01 5.94
N ALA A 10 17.20 1.27 6.99
CA ALA A 10 16.26 1.73 8.01
C ALA A 10 16.75 2.99 8.74
N LEU A 11 18.04 3.03 9.13
CA LEU A 11 18.64 4.23 9.73
C LEU A 11 18.58 5.44 8.79
N LEU A 12 18.84 5.24 7.50
CA LEU A 12 18.74 6.31 6.49
C LEU A 12 17.31 6.82 6.32
N PHE A 13 16.29 5.95 6.35
CA PHE A 13 14.89 6.39 6.33
C PHE A 13 14.52 7.19 7.58
N ILE A 14 15.01 6.82 8.75
CA ILE A 14 14.81 7.60 9.99
C ILE A 14 15.49 8.98 9.86
N SER A 15 16.73 9.03 9.34
CA SER A 15 17.44 10.28 9.08
C SER A 15 16.74 11.13 8.01
N ALA A 16 16.12 10.51 7.00
CA ALA A 16 15.36 11.19 5.97
C ALA A 16 14.16 11.94 6.56
N LEU A 17 13.33 11.27 7.36
CA LEU A 17 12.17 11.87 8.03
C LEU A 17 12.57 13.00 8.98
N ARG A 18 13.66 12.81 9.73
CA ARG A 18 14.20 13.87 10.61
C ARG A 18 14.65 15.10 9.81
N GLY A 19 15.33 14.89 8.69
CA GLY A 19 15.77 15.97 7.80
C GLY A 19 14.62 16.70 7.12
N LEU A 20 13.59 15.99 6.67
CA LEU A 20 12.41 16.58 6.04
C LEU A 20 11.58 17.47 6.99
N SER A 21 11.76 17.30 8.30
CA SER A 21 11.04 18.06 9.33
C SER A 21 11.59 19.47 9.56
N HIS A 22 12.74 19.85 8.96
CA HIS A 22 13.33 21.18 9.09
C HIS A 22 13.75 21.75 7.72
N PRO A 23 13.41 23.00 7.37
CA PRO A 23 13.72 23.58 6.06
C PRO A 23 15.22 23.52 5.70
N GLU A 24 16.10 23.79 6.67
CA GLU A 24 17.56 23.83 6.49
C GLU A 24 18.15 22.46 6.10
N SER A 25 17.60 21.35 6.63
CA SER A 25 18.09 20.00 6.38
C SER A 25 17.24 19.19 5.40
N SER A 26 16.14 19.77 4.89
CA SER A 26 15.18 19.12 3.98
C SER A 26 15.82 18.44 2.76
N ARG A 27 16.76 19.13 2.08
CA ARG A 27 17.46 18.59 0.91
C ARG A 27 18.32 17.37 1.27
N LEU A 28 19.02 17.44 2.40
CA LEU A 28 19.85 16.33 2.87
C LEU A 28 18.97 15.15 3.32
N GLY A 29 17.84 15.42 3.98
CA GLY A 29 16.84 14.42 4.33
C GLY A 29 16.35 13.65 3.10
N ASN A 30 16.02 14.36 2.01
CA ASN A 30 15.62 13.72 0.76
C ASN A 30 16.74 12.81 0.18
N ILE A 31 18.00 13.26 0.21
CA ILE A 31 19.14 12.45 -0.25
C ILE A 31 19.28 11.17 0.57
N PHE A 32 19.14 11.23 1.91
CA PHE A 32 19.15 10.03 2.75
C PHE A 32 18.03 9.05 2.37
N GLY A 33 16.83 9.56 2.06
CA GLY A 33 15.72 8.72 1.59
C GLY A 33 16.05 8.01 0.28
N ILE A 34 16.64 8.72 -0.70
CA ILE A 34 17.06 8.15 -1.98
C ILE A 34 18.11 7.04 -1.77
N ILE A 35 19.16 7.31 -1.00
CA ILE A 35 20.23 6.32 -0.72
C ILE A 35 19.65 5.12 0.04
N GLY A 36 18.78 5.35 1.02
CA GLY A 36 18.11 4.30 1.79
C GLY A 36 17.29 3.37 0.90
N MET A 37 16.51 3.92 -0.03
CA MET A 37 15.71 3.15 -0.98
C MET A 37 16.58 2.35 -1.96
N VAL A 38 17.65 2.94 -2.50
CA VAL A 38 18.59 2.24 -3.39
C VAL A 38 19.23 1.05 -2.67
N ILE A 39 19.69 1.24 -1.42
CA ILE A 39 20.24 0.15 -0.60
C ILE A 39 19.19 -0.94 -0.36
N ALA A 40 17.94 -0.60 -0.05
CA ALA A 40 16.88 -1.59 0.18
C ALA A 40 16.60 -2.45 -1.07
N ILE A 41 16.50 -1.83 -2.26
CA ILE A 41 16.29 -2.54 -3.52
C ILE A 41 17.46 -3.49 -3.80
N ILE A 42 18.70 -2.97 -3.77
CA ILE A 42 19.90 -3.77 -4.03
C ILE A 42 19.99 -4.93 -3.04
N THR A 43 19.76 -4.68 -1.75
CA THR A 43 19.79 -5.71 -0.70
C THR A 43 18.77 -6.82 -0.96
N THR A 44 17.57 -6.46 -1.42
CA THR A 44 16.52 -7.43 -1.76
C THR A 44 16.89 -8.27 -2.98
N LEU A 45 17.56 -7.68 -3.97
CA LEU A 45 18.06 -8.39 -5.16
C LEU A 45 19.23 -9.34 -4.88
N MET A 46 19.89 -9.23 -3.72
CA MET A 46 20.97 -10.12 -3.30
C MET A 46 20.48 -11.46 -2.74
N PHE A 47 19.17 -11.63 -2.53
CA PHE A 47 18.61 -12.91 -2.09
C PHE A 47 18.75 -13.96 -3.19
N LYS A 48 19.24 -15.15 -2.81
CA LYS A 48 19.46 -16.27 -3.75
C LYS A 48 18.17 -16.83 -4.36
N SER A 49 17.02 -16.55 -3.75
CA SER A 49 15.70 -16.91 -4.25
C SER A 49 15.23 -16.02 -5.41
N VAL A 50 15.92 -14.92 -5.69
CA VAL A 50 15.57 -14.04 -6.81
C VAL A 50 16.09 -14.66 -8.11
N LEU A 51 15.17 -15.15 -8.93
CA LEU A 51 15.49 -15.77 -10.23
C LEU A 51 15.17 -14.85 -11.42
N SER A 52 14.21 -13.95 -11.27
CA SER A 52 13.61 -13.14 -12.33
C SER A 52 14.16 -11.71 -12.41
N TYR A 53 15.49 -11.57 -12.55
CA TYR A 53 16.15 -10.26 -12.59
C TYR A 53 15.70 -9.37 -13.75
N VAL A 54 15.39 -9.95 -14.90
CA VAL A 54 14.95 -9.22 -16.09
C VAL A 54 13.55 -8.64 -15.87
N GLU A 55 12.63 -9.45 -15.34
CA GLU A 55 11.26 -9.06 -15.04
C GLU A 55 11.24 -7.97 -13.97
N ILE A 56 11.96 -8.16 -12.87
CA ILE A 56 12.06 -7.17 -11.78
C ILE A 56 12.67 -5.87 -12.30
N GLY A 57 13.79 -5.95 -13.04
CA GLY A 57 14.44 -4.79 -13.62
C GLY A 57 13.53 -4.02 -14.59
N SER A 58 12.79 -4.74 -15.43
CA SER A 58 11.84 -4.15 -16.36
C SER A 58 10.67 -3.46 -15.65
N ALA A 59 10.12 -4.08 -14.59
CA ALA A 59 9.03 -3.51 -13.80
C ALA A 59 9.48 -2.24 -13.06
N ILE A 60 10.67 -2.24 -12.45
CA ILE A 60 11.26 -1.06 -11.80
C ILE A 60 11.48 0.05 -12.83
N LEU A 61 12.00 -0.28 -14.01
CA LEU A 61 12.28 0.70 -15.05
C LEU A 61 10.99 1.33 -15.59
N VAL A 62 9.97 0.52 -15.90
CA VAL A 62 8.68 1.00 -16.40
C VAL A 62 7.96 1.84 -15.34
N GLY A 63 7.81 1.30 -14.12
CA GLY A 63 7.15 2.02 -13.03
C GLY A 63 7.88 3.31 -12.66
N GLY A 64 9.20 3.26 -12.55
CA GLY A 64 10.06 4.41 -12.27
C GLY A 64 10.02 5.47 -13.36
N ALA A 65 10.02 5.08 -14.64
CA ALA A 65 9.91 6.01 -15.76
C ALA A 65 8.55 6.71 -15.79
N ILE A 66 7.46 5.97 -15.63
CA ILE A 66 6.10 6.53 -15.57
C ILE A 66 5.97 7.49 -14.39
N GLY A 67 6.41 7.07 -13.20
CA GLY A 67 6.38 7.91 -12.00
C GLY A 67 7.20 9.20 -12.16
N THR A 68 8.40 9.09 -12.73
CA THR A 68 9.27 10.25 -13.00
C THR A 68 8.63 11.21 -14.00
N PHE A 69 8.07 10.68 -15.09
CA PHE A 69 7.40 11.49 -16.10
C PHE A 69 6.22 12.28 -15.52
N ILE A 70 5.37 11.62 -14.72
CA ILE A 70 4.22 12.26 -14.07
C ILE A 70 4.70 13.33 -13.07
N ALA A 71 5.66 12.98 -12.20
CA ALA A 71 6.16 13.88 -11.17
C ALA A 71 6.82 15.16 -11.73
N LEU A 72 7.47 15.07 -12.90
CA LEU A 72 8.10 16.22 -13.56
C LEU A 72 7.10 17.13 -14.30
N ARG A 73 5.89 16.66 -14.60
CA ARG A 73 4.90 17.40 -15.40
C ARG A 73 3.73 17.95 -14.59
N ILE A 74 3.53 17.47 -13.38
CA ILE A 74 2.41 17.89 -12.53
C ILE A 74 2.59 19.34 -12.05
N GLU A 75 1.48 20.08 -11.97
CA GLU A 75 1.48 21.42 -11.37
C GLU A 75 1.52 21.32 -9.83
N MET A 76 2.16 22.28 -9.16
CA MET A 76 2.25 22.29 -7.69
C MET A 76 0.89 22.43 -7.01
N THR A 77 -0.08 23.05 -7.68
CA THR A 77 -1.49 23.15 -7.25
C THR A 77 -2.20 21.79 -7.23
N ALA A 78 -1.74 20.85 -8.06
CA ALA A 78 -2.25 19.48 -8.18
C ALA A 78 -1.45 18.47 -7.35
N LEU A 79 -0.55 18.92 -6.46
CA LEU A 79 0.22 18.02 -5.62
C LEU A 79 -0.65 17.15 -4.67
N PRO A 80 -1.72 17.66 -4.03
CA PRO A 80 -2.53 16.84 -3.11
C PRO A 80 -3.14 15.59 -3.77
N GLN A 81 -3.70 15.74 -4.97
CA GLN A 81 -4.27 14.62 -5.73
C GLN A 81 -3.19 13.64 -6.21
N LEU A 82 -2.01 14.11 -6.58
CA LEU A 82 -0.91 13.22 -6.96
C LEU A 82 -0.49 12.35 -5.77
N VAL A 83 -0.41 12.93 -4.57
CA VAL A 83 -0.10 12.20 -3.34
C VAL A 83 -1.17 11.13 -3.05
N ALA A 84 -2.44 11.45 -3.24
CA ALA A 84 -3.53 10.47 -3.14
C ALA A 84 -3.37 9.35 -4.19
N ALA A 85 -3.12 9.69 -5.45
CA ALA A 85 -2.90 8.70 -6.50
C ALA A 85 -1.73 7.74 -6.15
N PHE A 86 -0.60 8.25 -5.66
CA PHE A 86 0.52 7.39 -5.25
C PHE A 86 0.20 6.51 -4.04
N HIS A 87 -0.57 6.97 -3.07
CA HIS A 87 -1.02 6.10 -1.96
C HIS A 87 -1.90 4.95 -2.44
N SER A 88 -2.69 5.17 -3.50
CA SER A 88 -3.46 4.06 -4.08
C SER A 88 -2.56 2.95 -4.63
N LEU A 89 -1.45 3.33 -5.28
CA LEU A 89 -0.46 2.38 -5.81
C LEU A 89 0.25 1.61 -4.69
N VAL A 90 0.55 2.26 -3.57
CA VAL A 90 1.10 1.59 -2.37
C VAL A 90 0.10 0.57 -1.81
N GLY A 91 -1.18 0.94 -1.73
CA GLY A 91 -2.24 0.04 -1.25
C GLY A 91 -2.41 -1.21 -2.10
N ILE A 92 -2.50 -1.07 -3.42
CA ILE A 92 -2.65 -2.23 -4.31
C ILE A 92 -1.38 -3.08 -4.37
N ALA A 93 -0.19 -2.47 -4.25
CA ALA A 93 1.06 -3.22 -4.14
C ALA A 93 1.08 -4.13 -2.90
N ALA A 94 0.59 -3.65 -1.75
CA ALA A 94 0.46 -4.47 -0.54
C ALA A 94 -0.48 -5.67 -0.76
N VAL A 95 -1.60 -5.49 -1.47
CA VAL A 95 -2.53 -6.58 -1.84
C VAL A 95 -1.83 -7.60 -2.74
N PHE A 96 -1.06 -7.16 -3.73
CA PHE A 96 -0.33 -8.07 -4.62
C PHE A 96 0.82 -8.79 -3.94
N VAL A 97 1.54 -8.14 -3.02
CA VAL A 97 2.57 -8.82 -2.20
C VAL A 97 1.93 -9.89 -1.32
N ALA A 98 0.79 -9.60 -0.69
CA ALA A 98 0.04 -10.59 0.06
C ALA A 98 -0.45 -11.74 -0.83
N ALA A 99 -0.99 -11.45 -2.01
CA ALA A 99 -1.40 -12.49 -2.95
C ALA A 99 -0.20 -13.36 -3.36
N ALA A 100 0.96 -12.77 -3.66
CA ALA A 100 2.17 -13.50 -4.00
C ALA A 100 2.62 -14.42 -2.85
N ALA A 101 2.63 -13.92 -1.60
CA ALA A 101 2.95 -14.73 -0.42
C ALA A 101 1.94 -15.86 -0.17
N PHE A 102 0.68 -15.66 -0.52
CA PHE A 102 -0.35 -16.70 -0.40
C PHE A 102 -0.22 -17.79 -1.46
N TYR A 103 0.05 -17.43 -2.72
CA TYR A 103 0.15 -18.39 -3.83
C TYR A 103 1.52 -19.06 -3.93
N ASP A 104 2.57 -18.43 -3.40
CA ASP A 104 3.93 -18.99 -3.35
C ASP A 104 4.57 -18.79 -1.96
N PRO A 105 4.03 -19.43 -0.90
CA PRO A 105 4.51 -19.25 0.47
C PRO A 105 5.93 -19.77 0.70
N GLU A 106 6.43 -20.67 -0.15
CA GLU A 106 7.78 -21.23 -0.05
C GLU A 106 8.83 -20.18 -0.39
N ALA A 107 8.59 -19.34 -1.40
CA ALA A 107 9.46 -18.23 -1.77
C ALA A 107 9.65 -17.20 -0.65
N PHE A 108 8.67 -17.10 0.26
CA PHE A 108 8.71 -16.21 1.43
C PHE A 108 9.15 -16.93 2.72
N GLY A 109 9.35 -18.25 2.67
CA GLY A 109 9.75 -19.06 3.83
C GLY A 109 8.68 -19.17 4.92
N ILE A 110 7.39 -19.07 4.55
CA ILE A 110 6.25 -19.05 5.49
C ILE A 110 5.41 -20.33 5.48
N GLY A 111 5.82 -21.35 4.71
CA GLY A 111 5.17 -22.65 4.64
C GLY A 111 4.97 -23.12 3.19
N TYR A 112 3.97 -23.98 2.99
CA TYR A 112 3.56 -24.49 1.68
C TYR A 112 2.10 -24.15 1.40
N VAL A 113 1.66 -24.25 0.14
CA VAL A 113 0.25 -24.02 -0.22
C VAL A 113 -0.64 -24.98 0.59
N GLY A 114 -1.59 -24.42 1.34
CA GLY A 114 -2.47 -25.16 2.25
C GLY A 114 -1.88 -25.44 3.64
N SER A 115 -0.64 -25.04 3.90
CA SER A 115 0.04 -25.17 5.19
C SER A 115 0.93 -23.95 5.48
N ILE A 116 0.36 -22.76 5.38
CA ILE A 116 1.02 -21.50 5.76
C ILE A 116 0.93 -21.31 7.28
N GLY A 117 1.99 -20.77 7.88
CA GLY A 117 2.02 -20.44 9.31
C GLY A 117 0.92 -19.46 9.73
N MET A 118 0.30 -19.70 10.88
CA MET A 118 -0.84 -18.91 11.37
C MET A 118 -0.52 -17.41 11.52
N SER A 119 0.68 -17.07 12.01
CA SER A 119 1.12 -15.68 12.14
C SER A 119 1.19 -14.98 10.78
N SER A 120 1.76 -15.65 9.77
CA SER A 120 1.87 -15.13 8.41
C SER A 120 0.49 -14.95 7.75
N LEU A 121 -0.45 -15.87 7.99
CA LEU A 121 -1.83 -15.71 7.50
C LEU A 121 -2.52 -14.49 8.11
N ILE A 122 -2.32 -14.24 9.41
CA ILE A 122 -2.88 -13.06 10.09
C ILE A 122 -2.25 -11.78 9.55
N GLU A 123 -0.92 -11.70 9.50
CA GLU A 123 -0.19 -10.53 9.00
C GLU A 123 -0.56 -10.20 7.56
N MET A 124 -0.60 -11.21 6.69
CA MET A 124 -1.00 -11.07 5.29
C MET A 124 -2.45 -10.60 5.15
N SER A 125 -3.37 -11.12 5.97
CA SER A 125 -4.77 -10.71 5.96
C SER A 125 -4.94 -9.25 6.35
N ILE A 126 -4.25 -8.81 7.41
CA ILE A 126 -4.29 -7.43 7.88
C ILE A 126 -3.66 -6.51 6.83
N GLY A 127 -2.50 -6.89 6.27
CA GLY A 127 -1.85 -6.13 5.20
C GLY A 127 -2.73 -5.99 3.96
N THR A 128 -3.42 -7.06 3.56
CA THR A 128 -4.38 -7.07 2.44
C THR A 128 -5.56 -6.13 2.72
N PHE A 129 -6.14 -6.22 3.91
CA PHE A 129 -7.26 -5.38 4.34
C PHE A 129 -6.89 -3.89 4.30
N ILE A 130 -5.77 -3.52 4.94
CA ILE A 130 -5.29 -2.13 4.97
C ILE A 130 -4.98 -1.66 3.55
N GLY A 131 -4.22 -2.46 2.77
CA GLY A 131 -3.85 -2.11 1.40
C GLY A 131 -5.05 -1.87 0.48
N ALA A 132 -6.08 -2.72 0.56
CA ALA A 132 -7.31 -2.60 -0.23
C ALA A 132 -8.15 -1.37 0.15
N ILE A 133 -8.23 -1.03 1.45
CA ILE A 133 -8.88 0.20 1.91
C ILE A 133 -8.11 1.43 1.43
N THR A 134 -6.79 1.43 1.59
CA THR A 134 -5.93 2.53 1.12
C THR A 134 -6.09 2.73 -0.39
N PHE A 135 -6.08 1.64 -1.17
CA PHE A 135 -6.30 1.71 -2.62
C PHE A 135 -7.60 2.42 -2.98
N SER A 136 -8.73 1.90 -2.51
CA SER A 136 -10.06 2.42 -2.85
C SER A 136 -10.33 3.83 -2.29
N GLY A 137 -9.94 4.07 -1.04
CA GLY A 137 -10.06 5.39 -0.41
C GLY A 137 -9.26 6.46 -1.15
N SER A 138 -8.00 6.16 -1.48
CA SER A 138 -7.13 7.08 -2.22
C SER A 138 -7.59 7.32 -3.66
N VAL A 139 -8.16 6.32 -4.35
CA VAL A 139 -8.76 6.52 -5.69
C VAL A 139 -9.93 7.49 -5.62
N LEU A 140 -10.80 7.36 -4.61
CA LEU A 140 -11.93 8.28 -4.42
C LEU A 140 -11.47 9.69 -4.04
N ALA A 141 -10.47 9.80 -3.16
CA ALA A 141 -9.88 11.08 -2.77
C ALA A 141 -9.24 11.79 -3.98
N PHE A 142 -8.46 11.07 -4.79
CA PHE A 142 -7.95 11.56 -6.07
C PHE A 142 -9.08 12.08 -6.96
N GLY A 143 -10.13 11.29 -7.15
CA GLY A 143 -11.26 11.66 -8.01
C GLY A 143 -11.98 12.94 -7.55
N LYS A 144 -12.13 13.13 -6.23
CA LYS A 144 -12.74 14.33 -5.63
C LYS A 144 -11.85 15.56 -5.75
N LEU A 145 -10.54 15.43 -5.52
CA LEU A 145 -9.57 16.53 -5.66
C LEU A 145 -9.41 16.97 -7.12
N GLN A 146 -9.43 16.01 -8.05
CA GLN A 146 -9.39 16.26 -9.50
C GLN A 146 -10.70 16.86 -10.04
N GLY A 147 -11.80 16.80 -9.28
CA GLY A 147 -13.13 17.25 -9.71
C GLY A 147 -13.87 16.28 -10.65
N THR A 148 -13.32 15.10 -10.91
CA THR A 148 -13.99 14.02 -11.66
C THR A 148 -15.13 13.37 -10.87
N VAL A 149 -15.04 13.41 -9.54
CA VAL A 149 -16.09 13.00 -8.60
C VAL A 149 -16.55 14.24 -7.83
N SER A 150 -17.84 14.33 -7.49
CA SER A 150 -18.34 15.45 -6.71
C SER A 150 -17.62 15.56 -5.36
N GLY A 151 -17.07 16.74 -5.06
CA GLY A 151 -16.49 17.05 -3.75
C GLY A 151 -17.52 17.24 -2.64
N LYS A 152 -18.82 17.17 -2.92
CA LYS A 152 -19.86 17.27 -1.89
C LYS A 152 -19.87 16.00 -1.02
N PRO A 153 -19.92 16.13 0.32
CA PRO A 153 -20.19 15.01 1.22
C PRO A 153 -21.43 14.22 0.78
N ILE A 154 -21.29 12.91 0.56
CA ILE A 154 -22.43 12.01 0.35
C ILE A 154 -22.62 11.21 1.62
N VAL A 155 -23.66 11.54 2.37
CA VAL A 155 -24.05 10.85 3.60
C VAL A 155 -25.37 10.11 3.38
N PHE A 156 -25.50 8.93 3.97
CA PHE A 156 -26.72 8.13 3.89
C PHE A 156 -27.11 7.55 5.25
N LYS A 157 -28.39 7.20 5.39
CA LYS A 157 -28.95 6.69 6.65
C LYS A 157 -28.24 5.39 7.05
N PHE A 158 -27.84 5.28 8.32
CA PHE A 158 -27.13 4.14 8.91
C PHE A 158 -25.70 3.89 8.38
N GLN A 159 -25.05 4.87 7.78
CA GLN A 159 -23.68 4.71 7.25
C GLN A 159 -22.68 4.15 8.27
N HIS A 160 -22.63 4.69 9.50
CA HIS A 160 -21.71 4.17 10.52
C HIS A 160 -22.00 2.71 10.88
N THR A 161 -23.28 2.35 10.98
CA THR A 161 -23.71 0.97 11.25
C THR A 161 -23.31 0.03 10.12
N ILE A 162 -23.51 0.44 8.86
CA ILE A 162 -23.15 -0.35 7.69
C ILE A 162 -21.63 -0.54 7.63
N ASN A 163 -20.84 0.52 7.83
CA ASN A 163 -19.39 0.44 7.85
C ASN A 163 -18.89 -0.49 8.97
N ALA A 164 -19.49 -0.40 10.16
CA ALA A 164 -19.16 -1.28 11.28
C ALA A 164 -19.50 -2.76 10.97
N LEU A 165 -20.66 -3.03 10.38
CA LEU A 165 -21.05 -4.39 9.97
C LEU A 165 -20.11 -4.97 8.91
N ILE A 166 -19.70 -4.16 7.94
CA ILE A 166 -18.72 -4.58 6.92
C ILE A 166 -17.37 -4.90 7.58
N LEU A 167 -16.91 -4.06 8.52
CA LEU A 167 -15.68 -4.32 9.25
C LEU A 167 -15.74 -5.62 10.06
N ILE A 168 -16.84 -5.86 10.78
CA ILE A 168 -17.06 -7.13 11.51
C ILE A 168 -17.06 -8.31 10.55
N PHE A 169 -17.70 -8.17 9.38
CA PHE A 169 -17.71 -9.20 8.36
C PHE A 169 -16.29 -9.50 7.83
N ILE A 170 -15.46 -8.49 7.61
CA ILE A 170 -14.05 -8.67 7.25
C ILE A 170 -13.30 -9.44 8.35
N ILE A 171 -13.49 -9.10 9.63
CA ILE A 171 -12.84 -9.82 10.75
C ILE A 171 -13.24 -11.31 10.75
N ILE A 172 -14.51 -11.62 10.49
CA ILE A 172 -14.98 -13.00 10.34
C ILE A 172 -14.32 -13.68 9.14
N LEU A 173 -14.23 -13.02 7.98
CA LEU A 173 -13.55 -13.56 6.80
C LEU A 173 -12.07 -13.82 7.08
N ILE A 174 -11.38 -12.95 7.81
CA ILE A 174 -9.97 -13.17 8.21
C ILE A 174 -9.86 -14.43 9.06
N PHE A 175 -10.73 -14.61 10.06
CA PHE A 175 -10.75 -15.83 10.86
C PHE A 175 -10.99 -17.10 10.01
N LEU A 176 -11.94 -17.03 9.07
CA LEU A 176 -12.22 -18.13 8.14
C LEU A 176 -11.06 -18.37 7.17
N PHE A 177 -10.34 -17.33 6.76
CA PHE A 177 -9.17 -17.46 5.89
C PHE A 177 -8.00 -18.10 6.62
N VAL A 178 -7.72 -17.70 7.85
CA VAL A 178 -6.64 -18.29 8.67
C VAL A 178 -6.87 -19.79 8.90
N THR A 179 -8.12 -20.22 9.00
CA THR A 179 -8.48 -21.62 9.21
C THR A 179 -8.53 -22.46 7.93
N ASN A 180 -9.03 -21.90 6.82
CA ASN A 180 -9.27 -22.66 5.59
C ASN A 180 -8.27 -22.41 4.46
N GLN A 181 -7.49 -21.33 4.53
CA GLN A 181 -6.53 -20.90 3.49
C GLN A 181 -7.13 -20.87 2.08
N SER A 182 -8.40 -20.50 1.97
CA SER A 182 -9.13 -20.54 0.69
C SER A 182 -8.86 -19.28 -0.15
N PRO A 183 -8.47 -19.43 -1.44
CA PRO A 183 -8.31 -18.31 -2.36
C PRO A 183 -9.56 -17.45 -2.51
N THR A 184 -10.74 -18.08 -2.46
CA THR A 184 -12.02 -17.38 -2.56
C THR A 184 -12.22 -16.44 -1.39
N ILE A 185 -11.88 -16.87 -0.17
CA ILE A 185 -11.99 -16.03 1.02
C ILE A 185 -10.99 -14.87 0.95
N PHE A 186 -9.75 -15.14 0.53
CA PHE A 186 -8.74 -14.09 0.32
C PHE A 186 -9.24 -12.97 -0.60
N TRP A 187 -9.74 -13.32 -1.79
CA TRP A 187 -10.25 -12.31 -2.72
C TRP A 187 -11.56 -11.67 -2.25
N THR A 188 -12.37 -12.37 -1.47
CA THR A 188 -13.55 -11.78 -0.82
C THR A 188 -13.13 -10.70 0.19
N ILE A 189 -12.08 -10.93 0.99
CA ILE A 189 -11.50 -9.91 1.88
C ILE A 189 -11.08 -8.69 1.07
N VAL A 190 -10.38 -8.87 -0.06
CA VAL A 190 -9.95 -7.76 -0.93
C VAL A 190 -11.15 -6.95 -1.42
N LEU A 191 -12.16 -7.60 -2.00
CA LEU A 191 -13.32 -6.92 -2.58
C LEU A 191 -14.15 -6.16 -1.53
N VAL A 192 -14.37 -6.77 -0.37
CA VAL A 192 -15.13 -6.15 0.73
C VAL A 192 -14.33 -5.01 1.35
N SER A 193 -13.00 -5.13 1.47
CA SER A 193 -12.13 -4.05 1.92
C SER A 193 -12.12 -2.86 0.96
N ILE A 194 -12.11 -3.11 -0.36
CA ILE A 194 -12.27 -2.06 -1.39
C ILE A 194 -13.60 -1.34 -1.22
N LEU A 195 -14.69 -2.08 -1.02
CA LEU A 195 -16.00 -1.48 -0.77
C LEU A 195 -15.98 -0.60 0.49
N LEU A 196 -15.39 -1.09 1.58
CA LEU A 196 -15.30 -0.35 2.83
C LEU A 196 -14.48 0.94 2.66
N GLY A 197 -13.36 0.91 1.94
CA GLY A 197 -12.56 2.11 1.72
C GLY A 197 -13.32 3.19 0.94
N PHE A 198 -14.11 2.82 -0.07
CA PHE A 198 -15.04 3.77 -0.71
C PHE A 198 -16.06 4.34 0.28
N LEU A 199 -16.72 3.50 1.08
CA LEU A 199 -17.78 3.91 2.01
C LEU A 199 -17.29 4.78 3.18
N VAL A 200 -16.02 4.66 3.55
CA VAL A 200 -15.39 5.49 4.60
C VAL A 200 -14.98 6.86 4.07
N VAL A 201 -14.57 6.98 2.79
CA VAL A 201 -14.12 8.25 2.19
C VAL A 201 -15.26 9.03 1.50
N ILE A 202 -16.37 8.36 1.13
CA ILE A 202 -17.52 9.02 0.49
C ILE A 202 -18.16 10.18 1.29
N PRO A 203 -18.28 10.16 2.64
CA PRO A 203 -18.89 11.27 3.38
C PRO A 203 -17.95 12.46 3.55
N ILE A 204 -16.67 12.33 3.23
CA ILE A 204 -15.69 13.39 3.46
C ILE A 204 -15.78 14.41 2.32
N GLY A 205 -15.84 15.70 2.66
CA GLY A 205 -15.91 16.78 1.67
C GLY A 205 -14.57 16.99 0.96
N GLY A 206 -14.61 17.53 -0.27
CA GLY A 206 -13.41 17.86 -1.05
C GLY A 206 -12.47 18.84 -0.33
N ALA A 207 -13.03 19.76 0.46
CA ALA A 207 -12.26 20.71 1.27
C ALA A 207 -11.50 20.03 2.42
N ASP A 208 -12.01 18.90 2.93
CA ASP A 208 -11.44 18.15 4.05
C ASP A 208 -10.52 17.00 3.57
N MET A 209 -10.45 16.76 2.25
CA MET A 209 -9.64 15.70 1.64
C MET A 209 -8.13 15.73 1.98
N PRO A 210 -7.47 16.89 2.19
CA PRO A 210 -6.05 16.89 2.55
C PRO A 210 -5.72 16.16 3.88
N VAL A 211 -6.73 15.83 4.69
CA VAL A 211 -6.60 15.12 5.97
C VAL A 211 -6.77 13.60 5.81
N VAL A 212 -7.28 13.15 4.66
CA VAL A 212 -7.68 11.75 4.38
C VAL A 212 -6.52 10.95 3.81
#